data_AF-X1B8L6-F1
#
_entry.id   AF-X1B8L6-F1
#
_cell.length_a   1.000
_cell.length_b   1.000
_cell.length_c   1.000
_cell.angle_alpha   90.00
_cell.angle_beta   90.00
_cell.angle_gamma   90.00
#
_symmetry.space_group_name_H-M   'P 1'
#
loop_
_entity.id
_entity.type
_entity.pdbx_description
1 polymer ?
#
loop_
_entity_poly.entity_id
_entity_poly.type
_entity_poly.pdbx_seq_one_letter_code
_entity_poly.pdbx_strand_id
1 'polypeptide(L)'
;MIVKKEIHQWKKDAVDDLVDLIQKYKVLGLVDLSNMPDNLIQLIRMKLRDKALIKMSKKSLILRALEKSEKKSKKKNLIKFGEKILGQFWFFFHFF
;
A
#
# COMPACT_ATOMS: atom_id res chain seq x y z
N MET A 1 27.37 15.95 -13.80
CA MET A 1 25.97 16.12 -14.25
C MET A 1 25.08 15.16 -13.48
N ILE A 2 24.13 15.65 -12.69
CA ILE A 2 23.18 14.79 -11.97
C ILE A 2 22.10 14.38 -12.97
N VAL A 3 22.11 13.12 -13.40
CA VAL A 3 21.07 12.57 -14.29
C VAL A 3 19.74 12.65 -13.56
N LYS A 4 18.87 13.57 -13.99
CA LYS A 4 17.51 13.70 -13.48
C LYS A 4 16.72 12.48 -13.98
N LYS A 5 16.69 11.43 -13.16
CA LYS A 5 16.01 10.16 -13.51
C LYS A 5 14.53 10.44 -13.70
N GLU A 6 14.07 10.41 -14.95
CA GLU A 6 12.68 10.66 -15.27
C GLU A 6 11.81 9.56 -14.67
N ILE A 7 10.92 9.93 -13.75
CA ILE A 7 10.03 8.98 -13.10
C ILE A 7 8.92 8.68 -14.10
N HIS A 8 8.89 7.45 -14.62
CA HIS A 8 7.81 6.96 -15.46
C HIS A 8 6.44 7.28 -14.86
N GLN A 9 5.52 7.71 -15.72
CA GLN A 9 4.18 8.16 -15.32
C GLN A 9 3.43 7.09 -14.52
N TRP A 10 3.52 5.81 -14.91
CA TRP A 10 2.88 4.69 -14.19
C TRP A 10 3.25 4.62 -12.69
N LYS A 11 4.45 5.07 -12.30
CA LYS A 11 4.85 5.10 -10.88
C LYS A 11 4.15 6.21 -10.13
N LYS A 12 3.92 7.35 -10.77
CA LYS A 12 3.20 8.47 -10.18
C LYS A 12 1.73 8.09 -10.02
N ASP A 13 1.14 7.56 -11.08
CA ASP A 13 -0.26 7.12 -11.09
C ASP A 13 -0.50 6.03 -10.03
N ALA A 14 0.40 5.04 -9.95
CA ALA A 14 0.32 4.01 -8.90
C ALA A 14 0.42 4.56 -7.48
N VAL A 15 1.19 5.64 -7.25
CA VAL A 15 1.26 6.30 -5.94
C VAL A 15 -0.01 7.09 -5.66
N ASP A 16 -0.55 7.79 -6.65
CA ASP A 16 -1.79 8.56 -6.51
C ASP A 16 -2.99 7.65 -6.23
N ASP A 17 -3.12 6.55 -6.96
CA ASP A 17 -4.08 5.47 -6.66
C ASP A 17 -4.02 5.03 -5.19
N LEU A 18 -2.81 4.81 -4.66
CA LEU A 18 -2.62 4.35 -3.29
C LEU A 18 -3.00 5.44 -2.28
N VAL A 19 -2.67 6.70 -2.57
CA VAL A 19 -3.06 7.84 -1.73
C VAL A 19 -4.58 7.94 -1.65
N ASP A 20 -5.27 7.81 -2.78
CA ASP A 20 -6.72 7.90 -2.84
C ASP A 20 -7.38 6.78 -2.02
N LEU A 21 -6.85 5.56 -2.10
CA LEU A 21 -7.32 4.45 -1.28
C LEU A 21 -7.05 4.71 0.22
N ILE A 22 -5.84 5.15 0.60
CA ILE A 22 -5.50 5.47 2.00
C ILE A 22 -6.42 6.56 2.59
N GLN A 23 -6.84 7.52 1.76
CA GLN A 23 -7.78 8.58 2.15
C GLN A 23 -9.21 8.06 2.25
N LYS A 24 -9.66 7.27 1.27
CA LYS A 24 -11.02 6.74 1.19
C LYS A 24 -11.37 5.82 2.37
N TYR A 25 -10.42 4.99 2.81
CA TYR A 25 -10.67 3.99 3.85
C TYR A 25 -10.20 4.46 5.22
N LYS A 26 -11.04 4.24 6.25
CA LYS A 26 -10.72 4.61 7.63
C LYS A 26 -9.60 3.75 8.21
N VAL A 27 -9.61 2.46 7.90
CA VAL A 27 -8.67 1.45 8.42
C VAL A 27 -7.73 1.00 7.30
N LEU A 28 -6.44 0.98 7.61
CA LEU A 28 -5.37 0.52 6.72
C LEU A 28 -4.65 -0.66 7.38
N GLY A 29 -4.65 -1.82 6.74
CA GLY A 29 -3.83 -2.96 7.11
C GLY A 29 -2.63 -3.11 6.16
N LEU A 30 -1.43 -3.27 6.71
CA LEU A 30 -0.21 -3.62 5.98
C LEU A 30 0.23 -5.02 6.40
N VAL A 31 0.34 -5.93 5.44
CA VAL A 31 0.75 -7.32 5.69
C VAL A 31 1.89 -7.69 4.75
N ASP A 32 2.94 -8.31 5.29
CA ASP A 32 4.04 -8.90 4.52
C ASP A 32 3.70 -10.37 4.19
N LEU A 33 3.68 -10.69 2.90
CA LEU A 33 3.34 -12.03 2.41
C LEU A 33 4.49 -12.68 1.66
N SER A 34 5.69 -12.10 1.73
CA SER A 34 6.85 -12.56 0.94
C SER A 34 7.23 -14.02 1.21
N ASN A 35 6.87 -14.54 2.39
CA ASN A 35 7.14 -15.91 2.82
C ASN A 35 5.87 -16.80 2.82
N MET A 36 4.72 -16.33 2.33
CA MET A 36 3.51 -17.14 2.26
C MET A 36 3.41 -17.89 0.93
N PRO A 37 3.01 -19.18 0.94
CA PRO A 37 2.70 -19.90 -0.28
C PRO A 37 1.55 -19.25 -1.05
N ASP A 38 1.61 -19.27 -2.37
CA ASP A 38 0.59 -18.66 -3.23
C ASP A 38 -0.83 -19.16 -2.91
N ASN A 39 -0.99 -20.46 -2.63
CA ASN A 39 -2.26 -21.08 -2.28
C ASN A 39 -2.90 -20.45 -1.03
N LEU A 40 -2.09 -20.12 -0.03
CA LEU A 40 -2.56 -19.46 1.20
C LEU A 40 -3.02 -18.03 0.91
N ILE A 41 -2.28 -17.31 0.06
CA ILE A 41 -2.64 -15.95 -0.36
C ILE A 41 -3.96 -15.97 -1.15
N GLN A 42 -4.14 -16.95 -2.05
CA GLN A 42 -5.40 -17.10 -2.79
C GLN A 42 -6.59 -17.44 -1.87
N LEU A 43 -6.38 -18.27 -0.84
CA LEU A 43 -7.40 -18.55 0.15
C LEU A 43 -7.80 -17.27 0.91
N ILE A 44 -6.82 -16.45 1.30
CA ILE A 44 -7.08 -15.15 1.94
C ILE A 44 -7.82 -14.21 0.98
N ARG A 45 -7.45 -14.18 -0.32
CA ARG A 45 -8.19 -13.42 -1.37
C ARG A 45 -9.64 -13.81 -1.39
N MET A 46 -9.92 -15.10 -1.39
CA MET A 46 -11.27 -15.62 -1.52
C MET A 46 -12.10 -15.32 -0.28
N LYS A 47 -11.54 -15.48 0.93
CA LYS A 47 -12.24 -15.20 2.20
C LYS A 47 -12.55 -13.73 2.42
N LEU A 48 -11.71 -12.84 1.88
CA LEU A 48 -11.84 -11.40 2.03
C LEU A 48 -12.48 -10.73 0.82
N ARG A 49 -12.85 -11.50 -0.20
CA ARG A 49 -13.74 -11.07 -1.27
C ARG A 49 -14.99 -10.44 -0.65
N ASP A 50 -15.39 -9.29 -1.18
CA ASP A 50 -16.54 -8.48 -0.74
C ASP A 50 -16.45 -7.86 0.67
N LYS A 51 -15.42 -8.21 1.46
CA LYS A 51 -15.18 -7.67 2.81
C LYS A 51 -14.02 -6.69 2.87
N ALA A 52 -13.03 -6.86 2.01
CA ALA A 52 -11.87 -5.99 1.96
C ALA A 52 -11.32 -5.86 0.54
N LEU A 53 -10.85 -4.66 0.19
CA LEU A 53 -10.07 -4.46 -1.02
C LEU A 53 -8.61 -4.78 -0.72
N ILE A 54 -8.03 -5.63 -1.57
CA ILE A 54 -6.64 -6.06 -1.41
C ILE A 54 -5.77 -5.68 -2.60
N LYS A 55 -4.82 -4.75 -2.40
CA LYS A 55 -3.93 -4.24 -3.47
C LYS A 55 -2.49 -4.61 -3.19
N MET A 56 -1.81 -5.24 -4.14
CA MET A 56 -0.36 -5.50 -4.05
C MET A 56 0.41 -4.36 -4.68
N SER A 57 1.48 -3.90 -4.01
CA SER A 57 2.37 -2.89 -4.59
C SER A 57 3.78 -3.00 -4.02
N LYS A 58 4.75 -2.43 -4.73
CA LYS A 58 6.15 -2.40 -4.28
C LYS A 58 6.27 -1.53 -3.03
N LYS A 59 7.06 -1.98 -2.05
CA LYS A 59 7.37 -1.24 -0.81
C LYS A 59 7.65 0.25 -1.04
N SER A 60 8.49 0.56 -2.03
CA SER A 60 8.86 1.94 -2.34
C SER A 60 7.69 2.82 -2.80
N LEU A 61 6.71 2.26 -3.51
CA LEU A 61 5.51 3.00 -3.91
C LEU A 61 4.57 3.21 -2.71
N ILE A 62 4.48 2.22 -1.83
CA ILE A 62 3.69 2.28 -0.59
C ILE A 62 4.21 3.36 0.34
N LEU A 63 5.52 3.34 0.63
CA LEU A 63 6.17 4.35 1.46
C LEU A 63 5.92 5.76 0.91
N ARG A 64 6.06 5.92 -0.41
CA ARG A 64 5.80 7.20 -1.08
C ARG A 64 4.35 7.65 -0.96
N ALA A 65 3.40 6.71 -1.07
CA ALA A 65 1.98 7.00 -0.89
C ALA A 65 1.65 7.35 0.57
N LEU A 66 2.25 6.66 1.55
CA LEU A 66 2.10 6.97 2.97
C LEU A 66 2.64 8.38 3.29
N GLU A 67 3.85 8.70 2.84
CA GLU A 67 4.45 10.05 2.96
C GLU A 67 3.55 11.13 2.36
N LYS A 68 3.04 10.90 1.14
CA LYS A 68 2.18 11.85 0.44
C LYS A 68 0.82 11.99 1.13
N SER A 69 0.30 10.89 1.69
CA SER A 69 -0.96 10.87 2.43
C SER A 69 -0.86 11.56 3.79
N GLU A 70 0.24 11.41 4.53
CA GLU A 70 0.44 12.08 5.83
C GLU A 70 0.57 13.59 5.68
N LYS A 71 1.14 14.06 4.56
CA LYS A 71 1.13 15.49 4.20
C LYS A 71 -0.26 16.03 3.87
N LYS A 72 -1.16 15.19 3.33
CA LYS A 72 -2.52 15.58 2.90
C LYS A 72 -3.60 15.31 3.94
N SER A 73 -3.41 14.36 4.86
CA SER A 73 -4.39 13.88 5.82
C SER A 73 -3.80 13.90 7.23
N LYS A 74 -4.55 14.40 8.21
CA LYS A 74 -4.17 14.46 9.65
C LYS A 74 -3.97 13.07 10.32
N LYS A 75 -3.91 11.96 9.56
CA LYS A 75 -3.63 10.61 10.05
C LYS A 75 -2.14 10.50 10.38
N LYS A 76 -1.77 10.79 11.63
CA LYS A 76 -0.39 10.74 12.12
C LYS A 76 0.11 9.29 12.29
N ASN A 77 1.42 9.09 12.18
CA ASN A 77 2.16 7.83 12.42
C ASN A 77 2.09 6.77 11.32
N LEU A 78 1.61 7.11 10.12
CA LEU A 78 1.53 6.15 9.00
C LEU A 78 2.91 5.69 8.51
N ILE A 79 3.91 6.57 8.54
CA ILE A 79 5.29 6.27 8.10
C ILE A 79 5.96 5.24 9.02
N LYS A 80 5.74 5.33 10.34
CA LYS A 80 6.30 4.38 11.32
C LYS A 80 5.84 2.93 11.08
N PHE A 81 4.64 2.74 10.51
CA PHE A 81 4.16 1.41 10.12
C PHE A 81 4.86 0.91 8.85
N GLY A 82 5.12 1.77 7.87
CA GLY A 82 5.77 1.37 6.61
C GLY A 82 7.25 1.00 6.77
N GLU A 83 7.98 1.66 7.68
CA GLU A 83 9.42 1.43 7.88
C GLU A 83 9.73 0.06 8.50
N LYS A 84 8.82 -0.46 9.33
CA LYS A 84 9.05 -1.71 10.08
C LYS A 84 8.90 -2.98 9.24
N ILE A 85 8.54 -2.86 7.97
CA ILE A 85 8.06 -4.00 7.19
C ILE A 85 9.00 -4.28 6.01
N LEU A 86 9.37 -5.55 5.82
CA LEU A 86 10.57 -5.96 5.06
C LEU A 86 10.29 -6.38 3.60
N GLY A 87 9.05 -6.75 3.23
CA GLY A 87 8.78 -7.47 1.97
C GLY A 87 7.84 -6.85 0.92
N GLN A 88 7.15 -7.70 0.15
CA GLN A 88 6.08 -7.38 -0.81
C GLN A 88 4.73 -7.36 -0.09
N PHE A 89 4.00 -6.27 -0.24
CA PHE A 89 2.88 -5.98 0.64
C PHE A 89 1.55 -6.19 -0.02
N TRP A 90 0.60 -6.58 0.84
CA TRP A 90 -0.81 -6.37 0.59
C TRP A 90 -1.35 -5.23 1.42
N PHE A 91 -2.03 -4.29 0.75
CA PHE A 91 -2.95 -3.36 1.38
C PHE A 91 -4.24 -4.07 1.71
N PHE A 92 -4.70 -4.02 2.96
CA PHE A 92 -6.09 -4.34 3.29
C PHE A 92 -6.85 -3.06 3.59
N PHE A 93 -7.92 -2.86 2.84
CA PHE A 93 -8.89 -1.80 3.05
C PHE A 93 -10.22 -2.44 3.44
N HIS A 94 -10.67 -2.22 4.67
CA HIS A 94 -11.93 -2.76 5.16
C HIS A 94 -13.04 -1.69 5.09
N PHE A 95 -14.18 -2.06 4.50
CA PHE A 95 -15.42 -1.29 4.61
C PHE A 95 -16.05 -1.62 5.97
N PHE A 96 -16.05 -0.65 6.87
CA PHE A 96 -17.05 -0.56 7.94
C PHE A 96 -18.07 0.49 7.52
#